data_AF-A0A4S3JJY8-F1
#
_entry.id   AF-A0A4S3JJY8-F1
#
_cell.length_a   1.000
_cell.length_b   1.000
_cell.length_c   1.000
_cell.angle_alpha   90.00
_cell.angle_beta   90.00
_cell.angle_gamma   90.00
#
_symmetry.space_group_name_H-M   'P 1'
#
loop_
_entity.id
_entity.type
_entity.pdbx_description
1 polymer ?
#
loop_
_entity_poly.entity_id
_entity_poly.type
_entity_poly.pdbx_seq_one_letter_code
_entity_poly.pdbx_strand_id
1 'polypeptide(L)'
;MAMMTTSLGANTTSLLPSALSRGPTIKAYGWKGTNATYACITVDLFIFRDPLAPITTTARTPRSCLLEPAMKADSLLVAASLLSSTTARAVMGDNTLSERDPTNRLVFAHFMMGTVSNRQSASDYDDDMKSAKALGIDAFALNIGTDDYTNNQLDYAYESAANNNMKVFISFDFNWWRTDQASQVGQTIVDYAGKPGQLIVDNKPFVSSFSGDGLDVGAVRHAAGQEIFFAPNFNPAAGTDVTAVDGLLNWIAWPNNGNNKAPTAGESVSVSDGDKQYVSTLGDKAYIAPASPWFFTHYGSEVSYSKNFVLPSDTLWYDRWNEILTLGPRFVEIITWNDYGESHYVGPLSSHTDDGNSKWVNDMPHEGWLDLSKPYIAAFKAGDTSVDKHITEDKLIYWYRPAHRNTNCDTTDTCMEPADNSSGNYFIGRPNGWDSMEDSVFVVSLLTSPATVQLSSGENSRSFEAPAGASSFKVDMGVGKQKFSAVRDGKEVLSGTSLKDVVEGFGTLPAGDISSLQPEALSSFSKGLKRGTCQAPPSVVSSTPAATP
;
A
#
# COMPACT_ATOMS: atom_id res chain seq x y z
N MET A 1 -43.06 8.53 43.84
CA MET A 1 -44.02 7.45 44.14
C MET A 1 -45.42 8.05 44.09
N ALA A 2 -46.21 7.78 43.04
CA ALA A 2 -47.61 8.22 42.83
C ALA A 2 -47.86 9.76 42.82
N MET A 3 -48.86 10.35 42.14
CA MET A 3 -49.75 9.95 41.03
C MET A 3 -50.40 11.25 40.45
N MET A 4 -51.36 11.11 39.51
CA MET A 4 -52.37 12.11 39.09
C MET A 4 -51.96 13.18 38.04
N THR A 5 -52.79 13.59 37.06
CA THR A 5 -53.80 12.91 36.18
C THR A 5 -54.44 13.94 35.21
N THR A 6 -54.97 13.48 34.06
CA THR A 6 -56.13 14.05 33.29
C THR A 6 -56.01 15.46 32.64
N SER A 7 -56.64 15.78 31.50
CA SER A 7 -57.49 15.04 30.51
C SER A 7 -57.73 15.85 29.21
N LEU A 8 -58.17 15.17 28.12
CA LEU A 8 -59.19 15.53 27.08
C LEU A 8 -59.33 17.02 26.60
N GLY A 9 -59.53 17.36 25.31
CA GLY A 9 -59.61 16.59 24.05
C GLY A 9 -60.18 17.40 22.86
N ALA A 10 -59.94 16.89 21.63
CA ALA A 10 -60.79 16.89 20.42
C ALA A 10 -61.04 18.13 19.49
N ASN A 11 -61.02 17.85 18.17
CA ASN A 11 -61.66 18.55 17.01
C ASN A 11 -61.07 19.92 16.54
N THR A 12 -61.02 20.32 15.25
CA THR A 12 -61.52 19.73 13.97
C THR A 12 -60.85 20.33 12.70
N THR A 13 -60.91 19.60 11.56
CA THR A 13 -60.95 20.04 10.12
C THR A 13 -59.81 20.84 9.43
N SER A 14 -59.13 20.13 8.51
CA SER A 14 -58.82 20.47 7.09
C SER A 14 -58.51 21.90 6.60
N LEU A 15 -57.40 22.06 5.85
CA LEU A 15 -57.37 22.35 4.40
C LEU A 15 -55.91 22.51 3.88
N LEU A 16 -55.62 21.95 2.69
CA LEU A 16 -54.44 22.30 1.86
C LEU A 16 -54.81 23.47 0.93
N PRO A 17 -53.88 24.38 0.60
CA PRO A 17 -53.14 24.20 -0.67
C PRO A 17 -51.67 24.67 -0.69
N SER A 18 -51.01 24.35 -1.79
CA SER A 18 -49.62 24.64 -2.18
C SER A 18 -49.21 26.12 -2.24
N ALA A 19 -47.97 26.44 -1.82
CA ALA A 19 -47.20 27.57 -2.37
C ALA A 19 -45.66 27.43 -2.18
N LEU A 20 -44.94 27.53 -3.30
CA LEU A 20 -43.52 27.86 -3.50
C LEU A 20 -42.70 28.37 -2.28
N SER A 21 -41.64 27.65 -1.91
CA SER A 21 -40.54 28.19 -1.10
C SER A 21 -39.50 28.90 -1.99
N ARG A 22 -39.07 30.10 -1.57
CA ARG A 22 -38.07 30.91 -2.27
C ARG A 22 -36.66 30.40 -1.96
N GLY A 23 -35.81 30.28 -2.99
CA GLY A 23 -34.36 30.09 -2.79
C GLY A 23 -33.67 31.33 -2.21
N PRO A 24 -32.49 31.19 -1.58
CA PRO A 24 -31.80 32.29 -0.91
C PRO A 24 -31.16 33.28 -1.90
N THR A 25 -31.25 34.57 -1.55
CA THR A 25 -30.71 35.68 -2.36
C THR A 25 -29.22 35.90 -2.06
N ILE A 26 -28.36 35.85 -3.08
CA ILE A 26 -26.96 36.27 -2.95
C ILE A 26 -26.87 37.80 -2.99
N LYS A 27 -26.27 38.41 -1.96
CA LYS A 27 -25.86 39.83 -1.98
C LYS A 27 -24.36 39.93 -2.24
N ALA A 28 -23.97 40.57 -3.34
CA ALA A 28 -22.58 40.91 -3.61
C ALA A 28 -22.18 42.19 -2.85
N TYR A 29 -21.01 42.17 -2.20
CA TYR A 29 -20.26 43.35 -1.81
C TYR A 29 -18.93 43.34 -2.53
N GLY A 30 -18.66 44.38 -3.32
CA GLY A 30 -17.38 44.54 -4.01
C GLY A 30 -16.44 45.44 -3.22
N TRP A 31 -15.15 45.10 -3.19
CA TRP A 31 -14.09 45.99 -2.72
C TRP A 31 -12.90 45.91 -3.67
N LYS A 32 -12.25 47.05 -3.94
CA LYS A 32 -11.03 47.14 -4.76
C LYS A 32 -9.84 47.41 -3.84
N GLY A 33 -8.81 46.59 -3.95
CA GLY A 33 -7.52 46.78 -3.28
C GLY A 33 -6.45 45.90 -3.91
N THR A 34 -5.23 46.42 -4.08
CA THR A 34 -4.14 45.81 -4.84
C THR A 34 -3.14 45.05 -3.97
N ASN A 35 -2.38 44.17 -4.65
CA ASN A 35 -1.17 43.44 -4.23
C ASN A 35 -1.35 42.07 -3.56
N ALA A 36 -0.77 41.08 -4.23
CA ALA A 36 -0.27 39.78 -3.77
C ALA A 36 -1.06 39.07 -2.65
N THR A 37 -1.77 38.01 -3.02
CA THR A 37 -2.22 36.98 -2.07
C THR A 37 -2.03 35.62 -2.73
N TYR A 38 -1.37 34.70 -2.03
CA TYR A 38 -1.33 33.29 -2.41
C TYR A 38 -2.76 32.74 -2.35
N ALA A 39 -3.21 32.08 -3.41
CA ALA A 39 -4.51 31.44 -3.43
C ALA A 39 -4.40 30.06 -2.75
N CYS A 40 -4.79 29.96 -1.49
CA CYS A 40 -5.24 28.68 -0.95
C CYS A 40 -6.51 28.29 -1.72
N ILE A 41 -6.38 27.31 -2.61
CA ILE A 41 -7.53 26.67 -3.24
C ILE A 41 -8.02 25.59 -2.29
N THR A 42 -9.20 25.79 -1.71
CA THR A 42 -9.91 24.73 -1.01
C THR A 42 -10.31 23.67 -2.05
N VAL A 43 -9.77 22.46 -1.93
CA VAL A 43 -10.18 21.32 -2.76
C VAL A 43 -11.36 20.65 -2.06
N ASP A 44 -12.53 20.63 -2.70
CA ASP A 44 -13.66 19.83 -2.23
C ASP A 44 -13.34 18.34 -2.43
N LEU A 45 -13.13 17.65 -1.31
CA LEU A 45 -12.86 16.22 -1.27
C LEU A 45 -14.14 15.43 -1.60
N PHE A 46 -14.25 14.94 -2.84
CA PHE A 46 -15.37 14.09 -3.26
C PHE A 46 -15.21 12.65 -2.75
N ILE A 47 -15.62 12.43 -1.50
CA ILE A 47 -15.88 11.09 -0.95
C ILE A 47 -17.39 10.87 -0.89
N PHE A 48 -17.85 9.85 -1.62
CA PHE A 48 -19.21 9.25 -1.71
C PHE A 48 -20.44 10.19 -1.69
N ARG A 49 -21.13 10.29 -2.84
CA ARG A 49 -22.55 10.70 -2.91
C ARG A 49 -23.31 10.05 -4.07
N ASP A 50 -24.56 9.66 -3.79
CA ASP A 50 -25.51 9.07 -4.76
C ASP A 50 -25.74 9.95 -6.01
N PRO A 51 -25.83 9.35 -7.23
CA PRO A 51 -26.11 10.09 -8.46
C PRO A 51 -27.60 10.04 -8.84
N LEU A 52 -28.30 11.18 -8.81
CA LEU A 52 -29.57 11.35 -9.54
C LEU A 52 -29.70 12.74 -10.18
N ALA A 53 -30.16 12.73 -11.45
CA ALA A 53 -30.57 13.82 -12.34
C ALA A 53 -29.47 14.54 -13.18
N PRO A 54 -29.59 14.55 -14.54
CA PRO A 54 -28.62 15.18 -15.45
C PRO A 54 -29.03 16.61 -15.87
N ILE A 55 -28.07 17.47 -16.20
CA ILE A 55 -28.32 18.74 -16.92
C ILE A 55 -27.33 18.95 -18.08
N THR A 56 -27.88 19.46 -19.17
CA THR A 56 -27.37 19.58 -20.55
C THR A 56 -26.20 20.54 -20.79
N THR A 57 -25.43 20.21 -21.83
CA THR A 57 -24.37 21.01 -22.46
C THR A 57 -24.86 22.26 -23.19
N THR A 58 -24.05 23.34 -23.16
CA THR A 58 -23.87 24.26 -24.30
C THR A 58 -22.47 24.89 -24.26
N ALA A 59 -21.59 24.52 -25.18
CA ALA A 59 -20.30 25.20 -25.41
C ALA A 59 -20.40 26.19 -26.58
N ARG A 60 -19.70 27.32 -26.50
CA ARG A 60 -19.49 28.26 -27.62
C ARG A 60 -18.00 28.38 -27.95
N THR A 61 -17.65 28.06 -29.19
CA THR A 61 -16.36 28.40 -29.80
C THR A 61 -16.27 29.89 -30.12
N PRO A 62 -15.02 30.40 -30.22
CA PRO A 62 -14.66 31.19 -31.40
C PRO A 62 -13.45 30.60 -32.13
N ARG A 63 -13.29 31.01 -33.40
CA ARG A 63 -12.32 30.46 -34.37
C ARG A 63 -11.02 31.26 -34.45
N SER A 64 -9.94 30.55 -34.80
CA SER A 64 -8.87 30.90 -35.75
C SER A 64 -8.09 32.22 -35.61
N CYS A 65 -6.76 32.09 -35.63
CA CYS A 65 -5.94 32.75 -36.64
C CYS A 65 -4.76 31.86 -37.05
N LEU A 66 -4.56 31.67 -38.36
CA LEU A 66 -3.39 31.02 -38.96
C LEU A 66 -2.29 32.06 -39.20
N LEU A 67 -1.02 31.62 -39.22
CA LEU A 67 0.04 32.21 -40.06
C LEU A 67 1.31 31.33 -40.03
N GLU A 68 1.53 30.55 -41.10
CA GLU A 68 2.88 30.11 -41.50
C GLU A 68 3.48 31.14 -42.48
N PRO A 69 4.80 31.11 -42.70
CA PRO A 69 5.23 30.76 -44.07
C PRO A 69 6.41 29.77 -44.13
N ALA A 70 6.58 29.18 -45.31
CA ALA A 70 7.38 27.97 -45.53
C ALA A 70 8.82 28.18 -46.03
N MET A 71 9.64 27.14 -45.79
CA MET A 71 10.73 26.61 -46.63
C MET A 71 11.86 27.53 -47.17
N LYS A 72 13.11 27.08 -46.96
CA LYS A 72 13.99 26.68 -48.07
C LYS A 72 15.13 25.76 -47.60
N ALA A 73 15.56 24.87 -48.48
CA ALA A 73 16.70 23.96 -48.31
C ALA A 73 17.65 24.09 -49.51
N ASP A 74 18.96 24.01 -49.25
CA ASP A 74 20.08 23.82 -50.17
C ASP A 74 21.38 23.87 -49.33
N SER A 75 22.50 23.20 -49.62
CA SER A 75 22.75 22.01 -50.44
C SER A 75 24.13 21.42 -50.06
N LEU A 76 24.47 20.22 -50.55
CA LEU A 76 25.63 19.40 -50.15
C LEU A 76 27.02 20.07 -50.13
N LEU A 77 27.90 19.57 -49.26
CA LEU A 77 29.33 19.46 -49.54
C LEU A 77 29.94 18.18 -48.95
N VAL A 78 30.71 17.46 -49.77
CA VAL A 78 31.25 16.11 -49.48
C VAL A 78 32.66 16.23 -48.89
N ALA A 79 32.92 15.52 -47.79
CA ALA A 79 34.26 15.21 -47.31
C ALA A 79 34.33 13.74 -46.89
N ALA A 80 35.17 12.95 -47.55
CA ALA A 80 35.33 11.53 -47.28
C ALA A 80 36.51 11.28 -46.34
N SER A 81 36.25 10.57 -45.23
CA SER A 81 37.28 9.99 -44.36
C SER A 81 36.91 8.56 -43.99
N LEU A 82 37.58 7.60 -44.63
CA LEU A 82 37.56 6.19 -44.26
C LEU A 82 38.24 6.02 -42.90
N LEU A 83 37.58 5.36 -41.94
CA LEU A 83 38.25 4.68 -40.81
C LEU A 83 37.30 3.64 -40.18
N SER A 84 37.67 2.36 -40.36
CA SER A 84 37.32 1.18 -39.54
C SER A 84 35.93 1.04 -38.92
N SER A 85 35.02 0.35 -39.62
CA SER A 85 33.78 -0.17 -39.04
C SER A 85 34.05 -1.39 -38.13
N THR A 86 34.20 -1.17 -36.82
CA THR A 86 33.97 -2.23 -35.83
C THR A 86 32.47 -2.46 -35.69
N THR A 87 32.00 -3.68 -35.98
CA THR A 87 30.60 -4.05 -35.78
C THR A 87 30.30 -4.22 -34.30
N ALA A 88 30.02 -3.11 -33.61
CA ALA A 88 29.35 -3.15 -32.32
C ALA A 88 27.93 -3.69 -32.55
N ARG A 89 27.75 -4.99 -32.29
CA ARG A 89 26.40 -5.55 -32.07
C ARG A 89 25.84 -4.80 -30.86
N ALA A 90 24.81 -3.98 -31.07
CA ALA A 90 23.96 -3.56 -29.98
C ALA A 90 23.38 -4.83 -29.34
N VAL A 91 23.82 -5.14 -28.14
CA VAL A 91 23.14 -6.12 -27.30
C VAL A 91 21.83 -5.45 -26.93
N MET A 92 20.74 -5.81 -27.62
CA MET A 92 19.41 -5.55 -27.09
C MET A 92 19.34 -6.28 -25.76
N GLY A 93 19.28 -5.50 -24.67
CA GLY A 93 19.03 -6.06 -23.36
C GLY A 93 17.73 -6.87 -23.41
N ASP A 94 17.74 -8.06 -22.82
CA ASP A 94 16.53 -8.88 -22.75
C ASP A 94 15.56 -8.20 -21.77
N ASN A 95 14.71 -7.34 -22.32
CA ASN A 95 13.67 -6.65 -21.55
C ASN A 95 12.52 -7.60 -21.20
N THR A 96 12.50 -8.83 -21.72
CA THR A 96 11.56 -9.86 -21.30
C THR A 96 12.07 -10.53 -20.02
N LEU A 97 11.16 -10.88 -19.11
CA LEU A 97 11.51 -11.75 -17.98
C LEU A 97 11.99 -13.08 -18.56
N SER A 98 13.28 -13.37 -18.39
CA SER A 98 13.92 -14.51 -19.03
C SER A 98 13.42 -15.81 -18.40
N GLU A 99 13.08 -16.77 -19.26
CA GLU A 99 12.19 -17.92 -19.00
C GLU A 99 10.73 -17.51 -18.78
N ARG A 100 9.87 -17.84 -19.76
CA ARG A 100 8.42 -17.63 -19.64
C ARG A 100 7.89 -18.52 -18.52
N ASP A 101 7.48 -17.89 -17.41
CA ASP A 101 6.62 -18.55 -16.43
C ASP A 101 5.42 -19.18 -17.18
N PRO A 102 5.25 -20.52 -17.13
CA PRO A 102 4.19 -21.20 -17.88
C PRO A 102 2.78 -20.77 -17.45
N THR A 103 2.64 -20.13 -16.29
CA THR A 103 1.37 -19.61 -15.75
C THR A 103 1.10 -18.15 -16.12
N ASN A 104 2.10 -17.40 -16.63
CA ASN A 104 2.00 -15.95 -16.90
C ASN A 104 1.56 -15.13 -15.65
N ARG A 105 1.94 -15.62 -14.46
CA ARG A 105 1.66 -14.98 -13.16
C ARG A 105 2.84 -14.12 -12.72
N LEU A 106 2.56 -12.91 -12.24
CA LEU A 106 3.58 -12.01 -11.68
C LEU A 106 3.17 -11.50 -10.29
N VAL A 107 4.16 -11.27 -9.44
CA VAL A 107 4.00 -10.63 -8.13
C VAL A 107 4.67 -9.26 -8.14
N PHE A 108 3.96 -8.23 -7.73
CA PHE A 108 4.47 -6.87 -7.59
C PHE A 108 4.52 -6.49 -6.10
N ALA A 109 5.28 -5.45 -5.77
CA ALA A 109 5.16 -4.76 -4.48
C ALA A 109 5.03 -3.26 -4.70
N HIS A 110 4.09 -2.64 -4.00
CA HIS A 110 3.82 -1.21 -4.09
C HIS A 110 4.87 -0.42 -3.32
N PHE A 111 5.51 0.55 -3.97
CA PHE A 111 6.67 1.28 -3.44
C PHE A 111 6.37 2.78 -3.42
N MET A 112 6.31 3.36 -2.22
CA MET A 112 6.04 4.78 -2.01
C MET A 112 7.27 5.61 -2.38
N MET A 113 7.22 6.33 -3.51
CA MET A 113 8.31 7.23 -3.91
C MET A 113 8.28 8.56 -3.15
N GLY A 114 7.10 8.96 -2.67
CA GLY A 114 6.90 10.20 -1.91
C GLY A 114 7.58 10.24 -0.54
N THR A 115 8.14 9.12 -0.08
CA THR A 115 8.79 9.00 1.23
C THR A 115 10.28 8.68 1.17
N VAL A 116 10.90 8.73 -0.01
CA VAL A 116 12.32 8.39 -0.24
C VAL A 116 13.09 9.53 -0.92
N SER A 117 12.63 10.77 -0.79
CA SER A 117 13.27 11.96 -1.39
C SER A 117 14.72 12.19 -0.94
N ASN A 118 15.11 11.57 0.17
CA ASN A 118 16.46 11.61 0.72
C ASN A 118 17.46 10.64 0.06
N ARG A 119 17.02 9.70 -0.78
CA ARG A 119 17.92 8.85 -1.58
C ARG A 119 18.65 9.68 -2.65
N GLN A 120 19.93 9.44 -2.86
CA GLN A 120 20.82 10.30 -3.67
C GLN A 120 21.37 9.62 -4.93
N SER A 121 21.11 8.31 -5.10
CA SER A 121 21.68 7.49 -6.16
C SER A 121 20.84 6.25 -6.47
N ALA A 122 21.07 5.64 -7.63
CA ALA A 122 20.52 4.33 -7.97
C ALA A 122 20.92 3.24 -6.93
N SER A 123 22.17 3.27 -6.43
CA SER A 123 22.65 2.30 -5.44
C SER A 123 21.86 2.30 -4.13
N ASP A 124 21.18 3.40 -3.79
CA ASP A 124 20.32 3.48 -2.58
C ASP A 124 19.03 2.64 -2.71
N TYR A 125 18.73 2.11 -3.90
CA TYR A 125 17.63 1.17 -4.17
C TYR A 125 18.11 -0.28 -4.36
N ASP A 126 19.41 -0.54 -4.48
CA ASP A 126 19.93 -1.83 -4.91
C ASP A 126 19.55 -2.98 -3.96
N ASP A 127 19.53 -2.73 -2.65
CA ASP A 127 19.21 -3.76 -1.66
C ASP A 127 17.71 -4.06 -1.58
N ASP A 128 16.85 -3.09 -1.89
CA ASP A 128 15.41 -3.32 -2.12
C ASP A 128 15.22 -4.25 -3.34
N MET A 129 15.86 -3.91 -4.47
CA MET A 129 15.77 -4.67 -5.72
C MET A 129 16.25 -6.11 -5.54
N LYS A 130 17.39 -6.33 -4.88
CA LYS A 130 17.94 -7.66 -4.58
C LYS A 130 17.01 -8.46 -3.67
N SER A 131 16.50 -7.84 -2.61
CA SER A 131 15.67 -8.51 -1.60
C SER A 131 14.32 -8.93 -2.18
N ALA A 132 13.63 -8.02 -2.87
CA ALA A 132 12.36 -8.33 -3.54
C ALA A 132 12.52 -9.46 -4.57
N LYS A 133 13.57 -9.38 -5.40
CA LYS A 133 13.90 -10.40 -6.40
C LYS A 133 14.20 -11.77 -5.78
N ALA A 134 14.91 -11.81 -4.65
CA ALA A 134 15.25 -13.06 -3.94
C ALA A 134 14.02 -13.77 -3.32
N LEU A 135 12.89 -13.07 -3.21
CA LEU A 135 11.59 -13.61 -2.79
C LEU A 135 10.72 -14.07 -3.97
N GLY A 136 11.11 -13.73 -5.20
CA GLY A 136 10.33 -14.02 -6.41
C GLY A 136 9.34 -12.93 -6.82
N ILE A 137 9.39 -11.73 -6.20
CA ILE A 137 8.71 -10.54 -6.69
C ILE A 137 9.33 -10.16 -8.05
N ASP A 138 8.49 -9.74 -8.99
CA ASP A 138 8.86 -9.45 -10.39
C ASP A 138 9.05 -7.96 -10.68
N ALA A 139 8.30 -7.08 -9.98
CA ALA A 139 8.46 -5.64 -10.12
C ALA A 139 8.06 -4.83 -8.87
N PHE A 140 8.61 -3.61 -8.74
CA PHE A 140 8.01 -2.59 -7.88
C PHE A 140 7.03 -1.70 -8.68
N ALA A 141 5.86 -1.45 -8.09
CA ALA A 141 4.92 -0.42 -8.54
C ALA A 141 5.31 0.90 -7.88
N LEU A 142 6.03 1.77 -8.60
CA LEU A 142 6.56 3.04 -8.10
C LEU A 142 5.42 4.06 -7.99
N ASN A 143 4.86 4.23 -6.79
CA ASN A 143 3.81 5.19 -6.47
C ASN A 143 4.37 6.61 -6.49
N ILE A 144 3.87 7.46 -7.42
CA ILE A 144 4.33 8.83 -7.59
C ILE A 144 3.23 9.88 -7.38
N GLY A 145 3.58 10.90 -6.58
CA GLY A 145 2.91 12.19 -6.57
C GLY A 145 3.39 13.10 -7.72
N THR A 146 3.44 14.41 -7.44
CA THR A 146 3.89 15.44 -8.39
C THR A 146 5.03 16.30 -7.81
N ASP A 147 5.81 15.72 -6.90
CA ASP A 147 6.88 16.40 -6.17
C ASP A 147 8.07 16.77 -7.07
N ASP A 148 8.87 17.74 -6.63
CA ASP A 148 10.02 18.25 -7.41
C ASP A 148 11.16 17.22 -7.53
N TYR A 149 11.27 16.29 -6.58
CA TYR A 149 12.23 15.18 -6.61
C TYR A 149 11.74 13.93 -7.36
N THR A 150 10.45 13.84 -7.74
CA THR A 150 9.85 12.60 -8.31
C THR A 150 10.63 12.06 -9.50
N ASN A 151 11.00 12.92 -10.47
CA ASN A 151 11.71 12.48 -11.67
C ASN A 151 13.12 11.93 -11.36
N ASN A 152 13.84 12.54 -10.40
CA ASN A 152 15.17 12.07 -9.99
C ASN A 152 15.06 10.69 -9.33
N GLN A 153 14.08 10.51 -8.43
CA GLN A 153 13.88 9.23 -7.75
C GLN A 153 13.41 8.13 -8.71
N LEU A 154 12.57 8.46 -9.70
CA LEU A 154 12.23 7.56 -10.80
C LEU A 154 13.47 7.16 -11.61
N ASP A 155 14.33 8.11 -12.01
CA ASP A 155 15.56 7.79 -12.74
C ASP A 155 16.48 6.85 -11.94
N TYR A 156 16.68 7.11 -10.64
CA TYR A 156 17.45 6.23 -9.75
C TYR A 156 16.83 4.83 -9.62
N ALA A 157 15.51 4.73 -9.43
CA ALA A 157 14.81 3.45 -9.31
C ALA A 157 14.86 2.64 -10.61
N TYR A 158 14.68 3.27 -11.77
CA TYR A 158 14.77 2.61 -13.08
C TYR A 158 16.20 2.18 -13.43
N GLU A 159 17.22 2.97 -13.03
CA GLU A 159 18.63 2.59 -13.18
C GLU A 159 18.99 1.39 -12.27
N SER A 160 18.61 1.44 -10.99
CA SER A 160 18.84 0.32 -10.05
C SER A 160 18.13 -0.95 -10.49
N ALA A 161 16.89 -0.85 -10.97
CA ALA A 161 16.16 -1.97 -11.54
C ALA A 161 16.92 -2.62 -12.70
N ALA A 162 17.42 -1.81 -13.65
CA ALA A 162 18.26 -2.30 -14.74
C ALA A 162 19.55 -2.97 -14.23
N ASN A 163 20.25 -2.35 -13.28
CA ASN A 163 21.52 -2.84 -12.72
C ASN A 163 21.37 -4.19 -11.98
N ASN A 164 20.25 -4.40 -11.28
CA ASN A 164 19.97 -5.62 -10.52
C ASN A 164 19.17 -6.68 -11.32
N ASN A 165 18.88 -6.39 -12.60
CA ASN A 165 17.99 -7.18 -13.46
C ASN A 165 16.63 -7.44 -12.78
N MET A 166 16.07 -6.38 -12.22
CA MET A 166 14.74 -6.29 -11.62
C MET A 166 13.86 -5.43 -12.52
N LYS A 167 12.52 -5.47 -12.37
CA LYS A 167 11.63 -4.58 -13.10
C LYS A 167 10.93 -3.57 -12.18
N VAL A 168 10.45 -2.49 -12.78
CA VAL A 168 9.64 -1.45 -12.16
C VAL A 168 8.59 -0.94 -13.14
N PHE A 169 7.53 -0.36 -12.63
CA PHE A 169 6.57 0.41 -13.42
C PHE A 169 6.00 1.56 -12.60
N ILE A 170 5.47 2.58 -13.26
CA ILE A 170 4.87 3.74 -12.60
C ILE A 170 3.44 3.41 -12.14
N SER A 171 3.13 3.77 -10.90
CA SER A 171 1.79 3.90 -10.36
C SER A 171 1.51 5.37 -10.06
N PHE A 172 0.61 6.00 -10.81
CA PHE A 172 0.25 7.42 -10.61
C PHE A 172 -0.70 7.58 -9.41
N ASP A 173 -0.37 8.41 -8.42
CA ASP A 173 -1.26 8.69 -7.28
C ASP A 173 -2.20 9.86 -7.58
N PHE A 174 -3.49 9.58 -7.76
CA PHE A 174 -4.53 10.58 -8.01
C PHE A 174 -5.04 11.34 -6.77
N ASN A 175 -4.39 11.20 -5.61
CA ASN A 175 -4.42 12.21 -4.56
C ASN A 175 -3.64 13.48 -4.96
N TRP A 176 -2.64 13.34 -5.84
CA TRP A 176 -1.76 14.42 -6.31
C TRP A 176 -2.01 14.75 -7.79
N TRP A 177 -2.18 13.72 -8.61
CA TRP A 177 -2.58 13.83 -10.02
C TRP A 177 -4.09 14.06 -10.16
N ARG A 178 -4.49 14.76 -11.23
CA ARG A 178 -5.90 15.06 -11.54
C ARG A 178 -6.32 14.37 -12.83
N THR A 179 -7.59 13.96 -12.91
CA THR A 179 -8.12 13.20 -14.06
C THR A 179 -8.18 13.99 -15.37
N ASP A 180 -8.11 15.33 -15.32
CA ASP A 180 -7.95 16.19 -16.51
C ASP A 180 -6.50 16.27 -17.02
N GLN A 181 -5.53 15.63 -16.34
CA GLN A 181 -4.12 15.57 -16.73
C GLN A 181 -3.78 14.32 -17.58
N ALA A 182 -4.76 13.66 -18.18
CA ALA A 182 -4.57 12.43 -18.99
C ALA A 182 -3.42 12.51 -20.01
N SER A 183 -3.28 13.64 -20.71
CA SER A 183 -2.18 13.84 -21.66
C SER A 183 -0.79 13.92 -21.00
N GLN A 184 -0.71 14.44 -19.76
CA GLN A 184 0.55 14.54 -19.01
C GLN A 184 0.94 13.17 -18.45
N VAL A 185 -0.03 12.40 -17.93
CA VAL A 185 0.16 10.98 -17.56
C VAL A 185 0.71 10.20 -18.75
N GLY A 186 0.09 10.34 -19.93
CA GLY A 186 0.58 9.71 -21.16
C GLY A 186 2.01 10.12 -21.55
N GLN A 187 2.37 11.40 -21.39
CA GLN A 187 3.74 11.90 -21.64
C GLN A 187 4.75 11.30 -20.67
N THR A 188 4.48 11.29 -19.36
CA THR A 188 5.36 10.69 -18.35
C THR A 188 5.58 9.20 -18.59
N ILE A 189 4.59 8.46 -19.11
CA ILE A 189 4.78 7.06 -19.49
C ILE A 189 5.82 6.91 -20.62
N VAL A 190 5.89 7.82 -21.59
CA VAL A 190 6.87 7.77 -22.70
C VAL A 190 8.31 7.86 -22.20
N ASP A 191 8.56 8.75 -21.23
CA ASP A 191 9.90 9.02 -20.70
C ASP A 191 10.56 7.78 -20.06
N TYR A 192 9.75 6.85 -19.54
CA TYR A 192 10.21 5.65 -18.85
C TYR A 192 9.94 4.33 -19.59
N ALA A 193 8.95 4.26 -20.48
CA ALA A 193 8.54 3.03 -21.17
C ALA A 193 9.66 2.32 -21.95
N GLY A 194 10.67 3.07 -22.43
CA GLY A 194 11.83 2.52 -23.14
C GLY A 194 13.02 2.14 -22.26
N LYS A 195 12.98 2.39 -20.94
CA LYS A 195 14.10 2.12 -20.02
C LYS A 195 14.24 0.60 -19.78
N PRO A 196 15.44 0.02 -19.65
CA PRO A 196 15.62 -1.43 -19.45
C PRO A 196 14.95 -2.01 -18.19
N GLY A 197 14.77 -1.18 -17.15
CA GLY A 197 14.06 -1.52 -15.93
C GLY A 197 12.52 -1.58 -16.07
N GLN A 198 11.94 -1.10 -17.18
CA GLN A 198 10.48 -1.10 -17.37
C GLN A 198 9.92 -2.53 -17.41
N LEU A 199 8.87 -2.80 -16.63
CA LEU A 199 8.08 -4.02 -16.76
C LEU A 199 7.29 -4.01 -18.08
N ILE A 200 7.45 -5.08 -18.87
CA ILE A 200 6.73 -5.29 -20.13
C ILE A 200 5.81 -6.51 -19.97
N VAL A 201 4.51 -6.32 -20.24
CA VAL A 201 3.48 -7.36 -20.19
C VAL A 201 2.70 -7.35 -21.50
N ASP A 202 2.51 -8.52 -22.11
CA ASP A 202 1.84 -8.68 -23.42
C ASP A 202 2.45 -7.80 -24.54
N ASN A 203 3.76 -7.55 -24.46
CA ASN A 203 4.56 -6.64 -25.30
C ASN A 203 4.26 -5.14 -25.12
N LYS A 204 3.59 -4.75 -24.03
CA LYS A 204 3.26 -3.36 -23.69
C LYS A 204 3.95 -2.93 -22.38
N PRO A 205 4.38 -1.67 -22.23
CA PRO A 205 4.78 -1.12 -20.93
C PRO A 205 3.63 -1.22 -19.93
N PHE A 206 3.88 -1.86 -18.78
CA PHE A 206 2.93 -1.92 -17.68
C PHE A 206 2.87 -0.58 -16.94
N VAL A 207 1.66 -0.15 -16.57
CA VAL A 207 1.39 1.09 -15.83
C VAL A 207 0.14 0.89 -14.96
N SER A 208 0.16 1.40 -13.73
CA SER A 208 -1.02 1.43 -12.85
C SER A 208 -1.29 2.84 -12.31
N SER A 209 -2.24 2.95 -11.39
CA SER A 209 -2.50 4.15 -10.61
C SER A 209 -3.07 3.78 -9.24
N PHE A 210 -2.88 4.62 -8.23
CA PHE A 210 -3.73 4.66 -7.05
C PHE A 210 -4.87 5.64 -7.31
N SER A 211 -6.11 5.20 -7.15
CA SER A 211 -7.32 5.90 -7.60
C SER A 211 -7.24 6.32 -9.09
N GLY A 212 -8.02 7.33 -9.49
CA GLY A 212 -8.01 7.91 -10.84
C GLY A 212 -9.33 7.77 -11.61
N ASP A 213 -10.41 7.36 -10.95
CA ASP A 213 -11.75 7.22 -11.52
C ASP A 213 -12.18 8.43 -12.37
N GLY A 214 -12.46 8.19 -13.66
CA GLY A 214 -12.82 9.23 -14.62
C GLY A 214 -11.65 9.81 -15.43
N LEU A 215 -10.42 9.31 -15.25
CA LEU A 215 -9.29 9.58 -16.15
C LEU A 215 -9.62 9.12 -17.59
N ASP A 216 -9.40 9.99 -18.58
CA ASP A 216 -9.56 9.63 -20.00
C ASP A 216 -8.40 8.73 -20.47
N VAL A 217 -8.58 7.42 -20.32
CA VAL A 217 -7.62 6.39 -20.75
C VAL A 217 -7.34 6.45 -22.26
N GLY A 218 -8.30 6.93 -23.06
CA GLY A 218 -8.10 7.15 -24.50
C GLY A 218 -7.09 8.27 -24.77
N ALA A 219 -7.21 9.39 -24.04
CA ALA A 219 -6.25 10.49 -24.08
C ALA A 219 -4.87 10.09 -23.52
N VAL A 220 -4.81 9.28 -22.45
CA VAL A 220 -3.55 8.71 -21.94
C VAL A 220 -2.84 7.90 -23.04
N ARG A 221 -3.53 6.95 -23.67
CA ARG A 221 -2.97 6.12 -24.76
C ARG A 221 -2.55 6.96 -25.96
N HIS A 222 -3.34 7.98 -26.32
CA HIS A 222 -3.02 8.88 -27.43
C HIS A 222 -1.73 9.68 -27.15
N ALA A 223 -1.59 10.24 -25.96
CA ALA A 223 -0.40 10.99 -25.56
C ALA A 223 0.84 10.09 -25.34
N ALA A 224 0.63 8.84 -24.92
CA ALA A 224 1.70 7.85 -24.82
C ALA A 224 2.24 7.38 -26.19
N GLY A 225 1.49 7.57 -27.28
CA GLY A 225 1.93 7.26 -28.64
C GLY A 225 2.18 5.77 -28.95
N GLN A 226 1.91 4.87 -28.01
CA GLN A 226 2.13 3.42 -28.10
C GLN A 226 1.09 2.66 -27.28
N GLU A 227 0.96 1.35 -27.50
CA GLU A 227 0.15 0.50 -26.62
C GLU A 227 0.81 0.34 -25.25
N ILE A 228 0.01 0.52 -24.19
CA ILE A 228 0.38 0.31 -22.79
C ILE A 228 -0.51 -0.77 -22.17
N PHE A 229 -0.01 -1.51 -21.18
CA PHE A 229 -0.85 -2.36 -20.33
C PHE A 229 -1.26 -1.51 -19.13
N PHE A 230 -2.48 -0.96 -19.16
CA PHE A 230 -2.95 -0.07 -18.10
C PHE A 230 -3.89 -0.81 -17.15
N ALA A 231 -3.49 -0.91 -15.89
CA ALA A 231 -4.25 -1.57 -14.82
C ALA A 231 -4.39 -0.66 -13.59
N PRO A 232 -5.27 0.36 -13.65
CA PRO A 232 -5.44 1.33 -12.58
C PRO A 232 -6.22 0.77 -11.39
N ASN A 233 -6.14 1.46 -10.26
CA ASN A 233 -7.04 1.29 -9.13
C ASN A 233 -8.32 2.12 -9.31
N PHE A 234 -9.10 1.82 -10.37
CA PHE A 234 -10.45 2.37 -10.50
C PHE A 234 -11.42 1.53 -9.67
N ASN A 235 -12.36 2.19 -9.00
CA ASN A 235 -13.35 1.55 -8.14
C ASN A 235 -14.58 1.09 -8.95
N PRO A 236 -14.80 -0.23 -9.12
CA PRO A 236 -15.97 -0.75 -9.84
C PRO A 236 -17.30 -0.34 -9.19
N ALA A 237 -17.33 -0.19 -7.86
CA ALA A 237 -18.52 0.17 -7.11
C ALA A 237 -19.03 1.58 -7.45
N ALA A 238 -18.15 2.47 -7.92
CA ALA A 238 -18.49 3.84 -8.31
C ALA A 238 -19.15 3.93 -9.70
N GLY A 239 -19.23 2.82 -10.46
CA GLY A 239 -19.75 2.81 -11.82
C GLY A 239 -18.77 3.36 -12.87
N THR A 240 -17.48 3.39 -12.56
CA THR A 240 -16.41 3.88 -13.43
C THR A 240 -16.32 3.06 -14.72
N ASP A 241 -16.03 3.72 -15.86
CA ASP A 241 -15.84 3.06 -17.14
C ASP A 241 -14.50 2.31 -17.18
N VAL A 242 -14.59 0.98 -17.19
CA VAL A 242 -13.45 0.04 -17.25
C VAL A 242 -13.28 -0.58 -18.65
N THR A 243 -13.96 -0.07 -19.68
CA THR A 243 -13.88 -0.64 -21.03
C THR A 243 -12.50 -0.45 -21.66
N ALA A 244 -11.82 0.66 -21.36
CA ALA A 244 -10.54 1.06 -21.97
C ALA A 244 -9.26 0.55 -21.25
N VAL A 245 -9.37 -0.05 -20.05
CA VAL A 245 -8.24 -0.61 -19.27
C VAL A 245 -7.92 -2.05 -19.69
N ASP A 246 -6.68 -2.51 -19.49
CA ASP A 246 -6.28 -3.92 -19.73
C ASP A 246 -6.52 -4.80 -18.48
N GLY A 247 -6.58 -4.18 -17.30
CA GLY A 247 -6.90 -4.82 -16.02
C GLY A 247 -7.29 -3.82 -14.94
N LEU A 248 -7.42 -4.27 -13.70
CA LEU A 248 -7.61 -3.39 -12.53
C LEU A 248 -6.81 -3.88 -11.32
N LEU A 249 -6.30 -2.92 -10.55
CA LEU A 249 -5.78 -3.11 -9.20
C LEU A 249 -6.90 -2.95 -8.18
N ASN A 250 -7.09 -3.91 -7.28
CA ASN A 250 -7.99 -3.76 -6.14
C ASN A 250 -7.20 -3.27 -4.91
N TRP A 251 -7.65 -2.19 -4.26
CA TRP A 251 -7.03 -1.69 -2.99
C TRP A 251 -7.63 -2.30 -1.71
N ILE A 252 -8.67 -3.11 -1.82
CA ILE A 252 -9.36 -3.70 -0.66
C ILE A 252 -8.50 -4.85 -0.13
N ALA A 253 -7.37 -4.51 0.50
CA ALA A 253 -6.40 -5.43 1.05
C ALA A 253 -6.73 -5.86 2.49
N TRP A 254 -7.59 -5.10 3.19
CA TRP A 254 -8.04 -5.38 4.56
C TRP A 254 -9.57 -5.30 4.67
N PRO A 255 -10.19 -6.10 5.56
CA PRO A 255 -11.59 -5.94 5.93
C PRO A 255 -11.91 -4.52 6.42
N ASN A 256 -12.97 -3.91 5.90
CA ASN A 256 -13.34 -2.53 6.22
C ASN A 256 -14.85 -2.31 6.09
N ASN A 257 -15.37 -1.13 6.43
CA ASN A 257 -16.80 -0.80 6.34
C ASN A 257 -17.30 -0.33 4.94
N GLY A 258 -16.51 -0.54 3.88
CA GLY A 258 -16.75 0.01 2.54
C GLY A 258 -16.23 1.45 2.33
N ASN A 259 -15.82 2.14 3.40
CA ASN A 259 -15.32 3.53 3.37
C ASN A 259 -13.86 3.64 3.84
N ASN A 260 -13.09 2.54 3.70
CA ASN A 260 -11.72 2.41 4.20
C ASN A 260 -11.58 2.79 5.70
N LYS A 261 -12.49 2.28 6.54
CA LYS A 261 -12.45 2.35 8.01
C LYS A 261 -12.75 0.99 8.62
N ALA A 262 -12.48 0.82 9.91
CA ALA A 262 -12.77 -0.42 10.61
C ALA A 262 -14.26 -0.82 10.43
N PRO A 263 -14.58 -2.11 10.23
CA PRO A 263 -15.95 -2.58 10.06
C PRO A 263 -16.90 -2.10 11.17
N THR A 264 -18.14 -1.79 10.81
CA THR A 264 -19.17 -1.35 11.75
C THR A 264 -20.35 -2.33 11.79
N ALA A 265 -21.28 -2.15 12.73
CA ALA A 265 -22.46 -3.00 12.84
C ALA A 265 -23.40 -2.80 11.62
N GLY A 266 -23.28 -3.69 10.63
CA GLY A 266 -24.06 -3.67 9.39
C GLY A 266 -23.27 -3.24 8.16
N GLU A 267 -22.05 -2.73 8.33
CA GLU A 267 -21.16 -2.33 7.23
C GLU A 267 -19.84 -3.10 7.35
N SER A 268 -19.69 -4.13 6.52
CA SER A 268 -18.45 -4.93 6.45
C SER A 268 -18.25 -5.44 5.02
N VAL A 269 -17.04 -5.24 4.51
CA VAL A 269 -16.56 -5.70 3.22
C VAL A 269 -15.29 -6.50 3.50
N SER A 270 -15.29 -7.80 3.15
CA SER A 270 -14.07 -8.61 3.21
C SER A 270 -13.21 -8.40 1.97
N VAL A 271 -11.93 -8.77 2.06
CA VAL A 271 -11.02 -8.81 0.90
C VAL A 271 -11.62 -9.68 -0.23
N SER A 272 -12.21 -10.82 0.13
CA SER A 272 -12.88 -11.71 -0.81
C SER A 272 -14.11 -11.07 -1.51
N ASP A 273 -14.77 -10.09 -0.89
CA ASP A 273 -15.88 -9.38 -1.53
C ASP A 273 -15.38 -8.34 -2.54
N GLY A 274 -14.22 -7.72 -2.25
CA GLY A 274 -13.44 -6.96 -3.23
C GLY A 274 -13.05 -7.82 -4.43
N ASP A 275 -12.47 -9.00 -4.21
CA ASP A 275 -12.12 -9.92 -5.30
C ASP A 275 -13.32 -10.25 -6.20
N LYS A 276 -14.46 -10.63 -5.59
CA LYS A 276 -15.70 -10.94 -6.33
C LYS A 276 -16.16 -9.75 -7.18
N GLN A 277 -16.13 -8.54 -6.63
CA GLN A 277 -16.54 -7.33 -7.34
C GLN A 277 -15.62 -7.00 -8.52
N TYR A 278 -14.31 -7.05 -8.33
CA TYR A 278 -13.35 -6.72 -9.40
C TYR A 278 -13.35 -7.80 -10.48
N VAL A 279 -13.30 -9.09 -10.12
CA VAL A 279 -13.31 -10.20 -11.09
C VAL A 279 -14.62 -10.22 -11.90
N SER A 280 -15.78 -10.02 -11.27
CA SER A 280 -17.06 -9.95 -12.00
C SER A 280 -17.19 -8.73 -12.92
N THR A 281 -16.52 -7.62 -12.60
CA THR A 281 -16.48 -6.42 -13.44
C THR A 281 -15.49 -6.55 -14.61
N LEU A 282 -14.37 -7.23 -14.38
CA LEU A 282 -13.29 -7.43 -15.37
C LEU A 282 -13.64 -8.47 -16.45
N GLY A 283 -14.38 -9.53 -16.09
CA GLY A 283 -14.58 -10.68 -16.96
C GLY A 283 -13.24 -11.34 -17.29
N ASP A 284 -12.88 -11.39 -18.58
CA ASP A 284 -11.62 -11.99 -19.06
C ASP A 284 -10.39 -11.07 -18.92
N LYS A 285 -10.57 -9.83 -18.43
CA LYS A 285 -9.47 -8.87 -18.23
C LYS A 285 -8.61 -9.21 -17.00
N ALA A 286 -7.38 -8.70 -16.97
CA ALA A 286 -6.46 -9.04 -15.89
C ALA A 286 -6.88 -8.46 -14.54
N TYR A 287 -6.83 -9.29 -13.50
CA TYR A 287 -7.03 -8.88 -12.11
C TYR A 287 -5.69 -8.85 -11.37
N ILE A 288 -5.42 -7.77 -10.63
CA ILE A 288 -4.34 -7.68 -9.66
C ILE A 288 -4.95 -7.80 -8.26
N ALA A 289 -4.70 -8.92 -7.61
CA ALA A 289 -5.19 -9.20 -6.26
C ALA A 289 -4.28 -8.52 -5.21
N PRO A 290 -4.85 -7.77 -4.24
CA PRO A 290 -4.06 -7.21 -3.16
C PRO A 290 -3.65 -8.29 -2.16
N ALA A 291 -2.44 -8.16 -1.63
CA ALA A 291 -1.99 -8.84 -0.42
C ALA A 291 -1.39 -7.80 0.54
N SER A 292 -1.76 -7.83 1.81
CA SER A 292 -1.15 -6.96 2.83
C SER A 292 -1.13 -7.60 4.22
N PRO A 293 -0.13 -7.30 5.07
CA PRO A 293 -0.15 -7.65 6.48
C PRO A 293 -1.10 -6.74 7.28
N TRP A 294 -0.59 -5.75 8.01
CA TRP A 294 -1.38 -4.92 8.92
C TRP A 294 -1.54 -3.49 8.43
N PHE A 295 -2.73 -2.93 8.58
CA PHE A 295 -2.93 -1.49 8.45
C PHE A 295 -2.98 -0.82 9.83
N PHE A 296 -2.07 0.11 10.11
CA PHE A 296 -2.13 0.98 11.30
C PHE A 296 -1.52 2.35 11.01
N THR A 297 -2.20 3.43 11.40
CA THR A 297 -1.69 4.79 11.23
C THR A 297 -2.12 5.71 12.38
N HIS A 298 -1.22 6.60 12.82
CA HIS A 298 -1.43 7.50 13.95
C HIS A 298 -0.76 8.88 13.76
N TYR A 299 -1.33 9.70 12.89
CA TYR A 299 -0.90 11.08 12.66
C TYR A 299 -1.79 12.08 13.41
N GLY A 300 -1.20 12.87 14.31
CA GLY A 300 -1.88 13.91 15.07
C GLY A 300 -1.90 15.28 14.38
N SER A 301 -1.99 16.35 15.18
CA SER A 301 -2.00 17.75 14.74
C SER A 301 -0.64 18.29 14.27
N GLU A 302 0.41 17.48 14.37
CA GLU A 302 1.74 17.77 13.83
C GLU A 302 1.84 17.71 12.30
N VAL A 303 0.84 17.15 11.61
CA VAL A 303 0.71 17.12 10.14
C VAL A 303 -0.67 17.61 9.69
N SER A 304 -0.79 18.03 8.43
CA SER A 304 -2.05 18.51 7.84
C SER A 304 -2.95 17.40 7.28
N TYR A 305 -2.55 16.13 7.42
CA TYR A 305 -3.25 14.96 6.88
C TYR A 305 -3.50 13.92 7.99
N SER A 306 -3.95 14.38 9.16
CA SER A 306 -4.10 13.56 10.37
C SER A 306 -4.97 12.31 10.13
N LYS A 307 -4.56 11.18 10.71
CA LYS A 307 -5.21 9.85 10.61
C LYS A 307 -5.08 9.14 11.95
N ASN A 308 -6.08 8.39 12.39
CA ASN A 308 -5.97 7.59 13.63
C ASN A 308 -6.87 6.34 13.59
N PHE A 309 -6.43 5.30 12.87
CA PHE A 309 -7.21 4.08 12.69
C PHE A 309 -6.34 2.83 12.41
N VAL A 310 -6.97 1.67 12.57
CA VAL A 310 -6.41 0.33 12.35
C VAL A 310 -7.47 -0.52 11.65
N LEU A 311 -7.08 -1.44 10.77
CA LEU A 311 -8.01 -2.38 10.12
C LEU A 311 -7.78 -3.81 10.63
N PRO A 312 -8.82 -4.67 10.69
CA PRO A 312 -8.70 -6.09 11.05
C PRO A 312 -7.59 -6.81 10.24
N SER A 313 -6.54 -7.25 10.93
CA SER A 313 -5.32 -7.76 10.29
C SER A 313 -4.70 -9.00 10.95
N ASP A 314 -5.26 -9.47 12.06
CA ASP A 314 -4.61 -10.40 13.01
C ASP A 314 -4.03 -11.69 12.38
N THR A 315 -4.76 -12.38 11.49
CA THR A 315 -4.27 -13.54 10.72
C THR A 315 -4.23 -13.30 9.21
N LEU A 316 -4.53 -12.06 8.79
CA LEU A 316 -4.87 -11.70 7.42
C LEU A 316 -3.79 -12.07 6.41
N TRP A 317 -2.51 -11.84 6.70
CA TRP A 317 -1.41 -12.17 5.78
C TRP A 317 -1.38 -13.66 5.42
N TYR A 318 -1.54 -14.54 6.43
CA TYR A 318 -1.56 -15.99 6.24
C TYR A 318 -2.81 -16.43 5.49
N ASP A 319 -4.00 -16.00 5.94
CA ASP A 319 -5.27 -16.38 5.33
C ASP A 319 -5.31 -15.92 3.86
N ARG A 320 -4.87 -14.69 3.59
CA ARG A 320 -4.87 -14.06 2.27
C ARG A 320 -3.95 -14.78 1.27
N TRP A 321 -2.76 -15.23 1.69
CA TRP A 321 -1.90 -16.00 0.79
C TRP A 321 -2.52 -17.34 0.40
N ASN A 322 -3.25 -18.02 1.29
CA ASN A 322 -4.01 -19.23 0.97
C ASN A 322 -5.21 -18.95 0.03
N GLU A 323 -5.92 -17.82 0.24
CA GLU A 323 -6.96 -17.35 -0.70
C GLU A 323 -6.38 -17.10 -2.10
N ILE A 324 -5.23 -16.42 -2.20
CA ILE A 324 -4.56 -16.10 -3.47
C ILE A 324 -4.16 -17.35 -4.26
N LEU A 325 -3.64 -18.39 -3.59
CA LEU A 325 -3.36 -19.68 -4.25
C LEU A 325 -4.63 -20.34 -4.81
N THR A 326 -5.77 -20.17 -4.13
CA THR A 326 -7.07 -20.72 -4.57
C THR A 326 -7.70 -19.88 -5.69
N LEU A 327 -7.63 -18.56 -5.59
CA LEU A 327 -8.15 -17.61 -6.57
C LEU A 327 -7.34 -17.64 -7.87
N GLY A 328 -6.04 -17.88 -7.76
CA GLY A 328 -5.11 -18.02 -8.89
C GLY A 328 -5.09 -16.85 -9.87
N PRO A 329 -5.11 -15.57 -9.41
CA PRO A 329 -5.17 -14.39 -10.28
C PRO A 329 -3.97 -14.32 -11.22
N ARG A 330 -4.04 -13.47 -12.26
CA ARG A 330 -2.89 -13.23 -13.11
C ARG A 330 -1.79 -12.45 -12.37
N PHE A 331 -2.17 -11.49 -11.55
CA PHE A 331 -1.23 -10.66 -10.81
C PHE A 331 -1.58 -10.59 -9.33
N VAL A 332 -0.56 -10.43 -8.50
CA VAL A 332 -0.67 -10.09 -7.07
C VAL A 332 0.13 -8.83 -6.84
N GLU A 333 -0.38 -7.88 -6.06
CA GLU A 333 0.38 -6.72 -5.60
C GLU A 333 0.42 -6.69 -4.08
N ILE A 334 1.65 -6.73 -3.54
CA ILE A 334 1.92 -6.61 -2.12
C ILE A 334 1.87 -5.12 -1.75
N ILE A 335 0.86 -4.75 -0.96
CA ILE A 335 0.63 -3.40 -0.44
C ILE A 335 1.15 -3.42 1.00
N THR A 336 2.37 -2.99 1.29
CA THR A 336 3.37 -2.28 0.46
C THR A 336 4.79 -2.78 0.75
N TRP A 337 5.77 -2.37 -0.04
CA TRP A 337 7.18 -2.55 0.30
C TRP A 337 7.64 -1.64 1.46
N ASN A 338 7.36 -0.33 1.40
CA ASN A 338 8.00 0.67 2.27
C ASN A 338 7.07 1.74 2.87
N ASP A 339 5.74 1.55 2.90
CA ASP A 339 4.86 2.53 3.57
C ASP A 339 4.90 2.34 5.09
N TYR A 340 5.78 3.12 5.72
CA TYR A 340 5.95 3.17 7.17
C TYR A 340 4.80 3.94 7.85
N GLY A 341 4.18 4.89 7.15
CA GLY A 341 3.11 5.75 7.69
C GLY A 341 1.79 5.03 7.95
N GLU A 342 1.49 4.00 7.15
CA GLU A 342 0.31 3.14 7.31
C GLU A 342 0.65 1.72 7.81
N SER A 343 1.91 1.52 8.22
CA SER A 343 2.46 0.31 8.86
C SER A 343 2.39 -0.99 8.05
N HIS A 344 1.91 -0.96 6.80
CA HIS A 344 1.79 -2.13 5.94
C HIS A 344 3.04 -2.42 5.08
N TYR A 345 4.19 -1.91 5.47
CA TYR A 345 5.46 -2.29 4.85
C TYR A 345 5.82 -3.75 5.15
N VAL A 346 6.31 -4.46 4.14
CA VAL A 346 6.95 -5.78 4.29
C VAL A 346 8.46 -5.73 4.10
N GLY A 347 8.98 -4.70 3.44
CA GLY A 347 10.41 -4.50 3.23
C GLY A 347 11.14 -4.07 4.51
N PRO A 348 12.48 -4.14 4.53
CA PRO A 348 13.27 -3.78 5.70
C PRO A 348 13.17 -2.28 6.03
N LEU A 349 13.34 -1.95 7.32
CA LEU A 349 13.54 -0.58 7.78
C LEU A 349 14.83 0.00 7.17
N SER A 350 14.69 1.07 6.40
CA SER A 350 15.74 1.58 5.52
C SER A 350 15.77 3.11 5.48
N SER A 351 16.41 3.68 4.46
CA SER A 351 16.42 5.13 4.23
C SER A 351 15.04 5.61 3.74
N HIS A 352 14.41 6.45 4.56
CA HIS A 352 13.05 6.97 4.39
C HIS A 352 12.95 8.34 5.09
N THR A 353 12.09 9.24 4.63
CA THR A 353 11.84 10.53 5.27
C THR A 353 10.92 10.40 6.48
N ASP A 354 11.26 11.00 7.62
CA ASP A 354 10.41 10.94 8.82
C ASP A 354 9.35 12.04 8.82
N ASP A 355 8.12 11.68 8.48
CA ASP A 355 6.92 12.52 8.60
C ASP A 355 6.24 12.42 9.98
N GLY A 356 6.79 11.61 10.89
CA GLY A 356 6.21 11.28 12.20
C GLY A 356 6.01 9.77 12.41
N ASN A 357 6.06 8.95 11.35
CA ASN A 357 5.88 7.49 11.42
C ASN A 357 6.86 6.77 12.36
N SER A 358 8.06 7.33 12.55
CA SER A 358 9.10 6.74 13.39
C SER A 358 8.66 6.46 14.84
N LYS A 359 7.64 7.17 15.33
CA LYS A 359 7.02 6.95 16.65
C LYS A 359 6.47 5.53 16.85
N TRP A 360 5.96 4.90 15.79
CA TRP A 360 5.39 3.54 15.84
C TRP A 360 6.17 2.52 15.00
N VAL A 361 7.03 2.98 14.09
CA VAL A 361 7.85 2.15 13.19
C VAL A 361 9.25 1.86 13.75
N ASN A 362 9.78 2.71 14.64
CA ASN A 362 11.08 2.44 15.25
C ASN A 362 11.06 1.10 16.02
N ASP A 363 12.08 0.27 15.79
CA ASP A 363 12.18 -1.09 16.32
C ASP A 363 10.99 -2.03 15.95
N MET A 364 10.41 -1.82 14.77
CA MET A 364 9.42 -2.71 14.16
C MET A 364 9.94 -3.28 12.81
N PRO A 365 10.73 -4.37 12.81
CA PRO A 365 11.39 -4.93 11.60
C PRO A 365 10.52 -5.32 10.35
N HIS A 366 9.39 -6.03 10.52
CA HIS A 366 8.46 -6.61 9.52
C HIS A 366 8.97 -7.62 8.47
N GLU A 367 10.26 -7.93 8.36
CA GLU A 367 10.77 -8.87 7.33
C GLU A 367 10.25 -10.31 7.49
N GLY A 368 9.69 -10.65 8.66
CA GLY A 368 8.98 -11.91 8.87
C GLY A 368 7.78 -12.14 7.94
N TRP A 369 7.21 -11.07 7.40
CA TRP A 369 6.20 -11.17 6.34
C TRP A 369 6.78 -11.72 5.03
N LEU A 370 8.03 -11.37 4.71
CA LEU A 370 8.77 -11.87 3.55
C LEU A 370 9.13 -13.35 3.73
N ASP A 371 9.59 -13.74 4.92
CA ASP A 371 9.86 -15.13 5.28
C ASP A 371 8.60 -16.01 5.14
N LEU A 372 7.43 -15.52 5.57
CA LEU A 372 6.17 -16.25 5.38
C LEU A 372 5.76 -16.30 3.91
N SER A 373 5.83 -15.19 3.17
CA SER A 373 5.30 -15.13 1.80
C SER A 373 6.17 -15.85 0.76
N LYS A 374 7.47 -16.01 0.98
CA LYS A 374 8.40 -16.62 0.01
C LYS A 374 7.93 -17.96 -0.59
N PRO A 375 7.55 -18.99 0.19
CA PRO A 375 7.02 -20.24 -0.37
C PRO A 375 5.63 -20.06 -1.03
N TYR A 376 4.81 -19.10 -0.58
CA TYR A 376 3.53 -18.80 -1.21
C TYR A 376 3.69 -18.11 -2.58
N ILE A 377 4.67 -17.22 -2.74
CA ILE A 377 5.04 -16.61 -4.04
C ILE A 377 5.51 -17.70 -5.00
N ALA A 378 6.35 -18.64 -4.53
CA ALA A 378 6.78 -19.78 -5.32
C ALA A 378 5.60 -20.70 -5.73
N ALA A 379 4.67 -20.98 -4.82
CA ALA A 379 3.45 -21.73 -5.09
C ALA A 379 2.52 -21.04 -6.10
N PHE A 380 2.32 -19.73 -5.93
CA PHE A 380 1.51 -18.92 -6.82
C PHE A 380 2.04 -18.97 -8.25
N LYS A 381 3.34 -18.71 -8.45
CA LYS A 381 4.00 -18.72 -9.76
C LYS A 381 4.07 -20.13 -10.37
N ALA A 382 4.24 -21.17 -9.56
CA ALA A 382 4.19 -22.55 -10.01
C ALA A 382 2.78 -23.07 -10.38
N GLY A 383 1.72 -22.27 -10.19
CA GLY A 383 0.34 -22.64 -10.54
C GLY A 383 -0.41 -23.41 -9.44
N ASP A 384 0.17 -23.55 -8.25
CA ASP A 384 -0.35 -24.41 -7.19
C ASP A 384 -1.46 -23.76 -6.37
N THR A 385 -2.33 -24.61 -5.82
CA THR A 385 -3.39 -24.24 -4.87
C THR A 385 -3.03 -24.59 -3.41
N SER A 386 -1.78 -25.00 -3.15
CA SER A 386 -1.23 -25.20 -1.80
C SER A 386 0.26 -24.85 -1.78
N VAL A 387 0.72 -24.37 -0.63
CA VAL A 387 2.11 -23.99 -0.35
C VAL A 387 3.01 -25.19 -0.01
N ASP A 388 2.44 -26.33 0.39
CA ASP A 388 3.14 -27.40 1.10
C ASP A 388 4.43 -27.89 0.41
N LYS A 389 4.40 -28.04 -0.93
CA LYS A 389 5.57 -28.54 -1.69
C LYS A 389 6.71 -27.52 -1.83
N HIS A 390 6.48 -26.26 -1.46
CA HIS A 390 7.45 -25.16 -1.49
C HIS A 390 8.04 -24.85 -0.11
N ILE A 391 7.57 -25.53 0.94
CA ILE A 391 8.15 -25.46 2.29
C ILE A 391 9.30 -26.45 2.36
N THR A 392 10.52 -25.93 2.23
CA THR A 392 11.77 -26.73 2.20
C THR A 392 12.56 -26.67 3.51
N GLU A 393 12.15 -25.83 4.46
CA GLU A 393 12.80 -25.61 5.75
C GLU A 393 11.76 -25.42 6.87
N ASP A 394 12.08 -25.88 8.09
CA ASP A 394 11.21 -25.67 9.26
C ASP A 394 11.39 -24.22 9.77
N LYS A 395 10.28 -23.46 9.83
CA LYS A 395 10.25 -22.06 10.32
C LYS A 395 9.06 -21.80 11.24
N LEU A 396 9.24 -20.87 12.18
CA LEU A 396 8.17 -20.27 12.98
C LEU A 396 8.20 -18.75 12.80
N ILE A 397 7.21 -18.20 12.10
CA ILE A 397 7.02 -16.76 11.91
C ILE A 397 6.01 -16.31 12.96
N TYR A 398 6.36 -15.34 13.82
CA TYR A 398 5.48 -14.92 14.92
C TYR A 398 5.27 -13.43 14.98
N TRP A 399 4.11 -13.03 15.48
CA TRP A 399 3.78 -11.63 15.60
C TRP A 399 2.78 -11.38 16.71
N TYR A 400 2.83 -10.16 17.23
CA TYR A 400 1.96 -9.66 18.26
C TYR A 400 2.07 -8.15 18.32
N ARG A 401 1.17 -7.50 19.05
CA ARG A 401 1.28 -6.06 19.30
C ARG A 401 2.15 -5.78 20.51
N PRO A 402 2.85 -4.63 20.51
CA PRO A 402 3.72 -4.24 21.60
C PRO A 402 3.05 -4.24 22.98
N ALA A 403 1.87 -3.62 23.07
CA ALA A 403 1.12 -3.51 24.31
C ALA A 403 -0.31 -4.04 24.11
N HIS A 404 -0.95 -4.42 25.22
CA HIS A 404 -2.38 -4.73 25.24
C HIS A 404 -3.20 -3.55 24.69
N ARG A 405 -4.23 -3.83 23.90
CA ARG A 405 -5.12 -2.83 23.25
C ARG A 405 -5.75 -1.82 24.21
N ASN A 406 -5.95 -2.24 25.46
CA ASN A 406 -6.56 -1.43 26.51
C ASN A 406 -5.57 -0.52 27.26
N THR A 407 -4.27 -0.57 26.93
CA THR A 407 -3.26 0.32 27.52
C THR A 407 -3.70 1.78 27.38
N ASN A 408 -3.46 2.59 28.42
CA ASN A 408 -3.75 4.03 28.39
C ASN A 408 -2.45 4.80 28.16
N CYS A 409 -2.38 5.53 27.04
CA CYS A 409 -1.26 6.38 26.66
C CYS A 409 -1.60 7.88 26.69
N ASP A 410 -2.80 8.27 27.13
CA ASP A 410 -3.37 9.63 27.02
C ASP A 410 -2.46 10.75 27.59
N THR A 411 -1.60 10.40 28.56
CA THR A 411 -0.65 11.32 29.24
C THR A 411 0.68 11.51 28.52
N THR A 412 0.91 10.76 27.44
CA THR A 412 2.12 10.80 26.58
C THR A 412 1.78 11.06 25.11
N ASP A 413 0.56 10.72 24.70
CA ASP A 413 0.07 10.62 23.31
C ASP A 413 -0.87 11.79 22.94
N THR A 414 -0.90 12.20 21.67
CA THR A 414 -1.75 13.28 21.15
C THR A 414 -3.14 12.84 20.68
N CYS A 415 -3.48 11.55 20.73
CA CYS A 415 -4.77 11.02 20.28
C CYS A 415 -6.01 11.67 20.92
N MET A 416 -5.88 12.25 22.12
CA MET A 416 -6.97 12.96 22.82
C MET A 416 -7.15 14.42 22.37
N GLU A 417 -6.26 14.96 21.54
CA GLU A 417 -6.31 16.34 21.05
C GLU A 417 -7.07 16.43 19.71
N PRO A 418 -7.64 17.59 19.35
CA PRO A 418 -8.18 17.81 18.01
C PRO A 418 -7.05 17.98 16.98
N ALA A 419 -7.28 17.46 15.76
CA ALA A 419 -6.40 17.61 14.61
C ALA A 419 -7.21 17.91 13.32
N ASP A 420 -6.57 18.01 12.16
CA ASP A 420 -7.29 18.15 10.88
C ASP A 420 -8.12 16.87 10.64
N ASN A 421 -9.38 17.02 10.24
CA ASN A 421 -10.24 15.89 9.89
C ASN A 421 -11.06 16.16 8.62
N SER A 422 -10.55 17.01 7.73
CA SER A 422 -11.10 17.24 6.39
C SER A 422 -11.24 15.94 5.58
N SER A 423 -10.37 14.96 5.83
CA SER A 423 -10.38 13.62 5.23
C SER A 423 -11.37 12.63 5.86
N GLY A 424 -11.89 12.90 7.06
CA GLY A 424 -12.65 11.92 7.85
C GLY A 424 -11.82 10.75 8.39
N ASN A 425 -10.47 10.82 8.34
CA ASN A 425 -9.58 9.75 8.78
C ASN A 425 -9.07 9.89 10.22
N TYR A 426 -9.31 11.03 10.88
CA TYR A 426 -8.88 11.28 12.25
C TYR A 426 -10.01 11.02 13.26
N PHE A 427 -9.69 10.27 14.32
CA PHE A 427 -10.61 9.91 15.39
C PHE A 427 -9.95 10.28 16.72
N ILE A 428 -10.67 11.02 17.57
CA ILE A 428 -10.15 11.39 18.90
C ILE A 428 -10.27 10.19 19.85
N GLY A 429 -9.18 9.86 20.53
CA GLY A 429 -9.03 8.72 21.43
C GLY A 429 -8.26 7.55 20.78
N ARG A 430 -8.50 6.33 21.27
CA ARG A 430 -7.86 5.14 20.69
C ARG A 430 -8.17 5.02 19.18
N PRO A 431 -7.22 4.52 18.35
CA PRO A 431 -7.40 4.38 16.90
C PRO A 431 -8.72 3.69 16.56
N ASN A 432 -9.48 4.22 15.59
CA ASN A 432 -10.71 3.55 15.15
C ASN A 432 -10.41 2.11 14.70
N GLY A 433 -11.14 1.12 15.26
CA GLY A 433 -10.89 -0.31 15.05
C GLY A 433 -10.04 -1.03 16.11
N TRP A 434 -9.51 -0.32 17.12
CA TRP A 434 -8.63 -0.90 18.15
C TRP A 434 -9.20 -2.12 18.91
N ASP A 435 -10.53 -2.22 18.97
CA ASP A 435 -11.32 -3.25 19.64
C ASP A 435 -11.40 -4.55 18.84
N SER A 436 -11.29 -4.46 17.51
CA SER A 436 -11.21 -5.62 16.61
C SER A 436 -9.90 -6.40 16.72
N MET A 437 -8.84 -5.76 17.22
CA MET A 437 -7.51 -6.35 17.39
C MET A 437 -7.44 -7.21 18.65
N GLU A 438 -7.07 -8.49 18.55
CA GLU A 438 -6.93 -9.36 19.72
C GLU A 438 -5.67 -9.07 20.55
N ASP A 439 -5.77 -9.25 21.87
CA ASP A 439 -4.59 -9.34 22.75
C ASP A 439 -4.08 -10.79 22.71
N SER A 440 -3.47 -11.15 21.57
CA SER A 440 -2.97 -12.50 21.27
C SER A 440 -1.52 -12.44 20.73
N VAL A 441 -0.78 -13.53 20.92
CA VAL A 441 0.48 -13.79 20.21
C VAL A 441 0.26 -14.90 19.20
N PHE A 442 0.53 -14.58 17.94
CA PHE A 442 0.27 -15.42 16.79
C PHE A 442 1.56 -16.06 16.29
N VAL A 443 1.45 -17.24 15.69
CA VAL A 443 2.53 -17.89 14.97
C VAL A 443 1.98 -18.59 13.74
N VAL A 444 2.75 -18.60 12.65
CA VAL A 444 2.60 -19.57 11.57
C VAL A 444 3.83 -20.48 11.57
N SER A 445 3.57 -21.78 11.65
CA SER A 445 4.57 -22.80 11.41
C SER A 445 4.59 -23.18 9.94
N LEU A 446 5.78 -23.17 9.34
CA LEU A 446 6.07 -23.81 8.07
C LEU A 446 6.91 -25.05 8.40
N LEU A 447 6.39 -26.25 8.15
CA LEU A 447 7.04 -27.50 8.59
C LEU A 447 7.21 -28.48 7.43
N THR A 448 8.43 -29.02 7.32
CA THR A 448 8.78 -30.10 6.38
C THR A 448 8.24 -31.47 6.82
N SER A 449 7.95 -31.63 8.11
CA SER A 449 7.38 -32.85 8.71
C SER A 449 6.63 -32.49 10.01
N PRO A 450 5.65 -33.29 10.46
CA PRO A 450 4.84 -32.96 11.64
C PRO A 450 5.67 -32.69 12.91
N ALA A 451 5.18 -31.81 13.77
CA ALA A 451 5.80 -31.47 15.05
C ALA A 451 4.78 -30.87 16.03
N THR A 452 5.07 -30.94 17.33
CA THR A 452 4.34 -30.19 18.35
C THR A 452 4.91 -28.77 18.43
N VAL A 453 4.12 -27.75 18.04
CA VAL A 453 4.49 -26.33 18.16
C VAL A 453 4.09 -25.84 19.56
N GLN A 454 5.04 -25.30 20.32
CA GLN A 454 4.85 -24.79 21.67
C GLN A 454 5.03 -23.27 21.70
N LEU A 455 4.07 -22.56 22.29
CA LEU A 455 4.08 -21.12 22.45
C LEU A 455 4.01 -20.78 23.94
N SER A 456 4.79 -19.82 24.39
CA SER A 456 4.64 -19.22 25.72
C SER A 456 4.66 -17.70 25.64
N SER A 457 3.73 -17.05 26.34
CA SER A 457 3.53 -15.60 26.36
C SER A 457 3.39 -15.13 27.82
N GLY A 458 4.48 -14.65 28.40
CA GLY A 458 4.52 -14.34 29.84
C GLY A 458 4.25 -15.59 30.68
N GLU A 459 3.14 -15.61 31.40
CA GLU A 459 2.66 -16.78 32.18
C GLU A 459 1.77 -17.74 31.36
N ASN A 460 1.29 -17.34 30.19
CA ASN A 460 0.45 -18.17 29.32
C ASN A 460 1.32 -19.16 28.55
N SER A 461 0.84 -20.39 28.36
CA SER A 461 1.52 -21.39 27.51
C SER A 461 0.51 -22.34 26.86
N ARG A 462 0.80 -22.77 25.62
CA ARG A 462 0.00 -23.72 24.84
C ARG A 462 0.91 -24.57 23.94
N SER A 463 0.45 -25.78 23.65
CA SER A 463 1.07 -26.68 22.69
C SER A 463 0.03 -27.14 21.67
N PHE A 464 0.44 -27.23 20.41
CA PHE A 464 -0.41 -27.59 19.27
C PHE A 464 0.27 -28.66 18.42
N GLU A 465 -0.47 -29.68 18.01
CA GLU A 465 0.02 -30.62 17.00
C GLU A 465 -0.12 -29.98 15.62
N ALA A 466 0.99 -29.84 14.90
CA ALA A 466 1.04 -29.27 13.56
C ALA A 466 1.46 -30.35 12.53
N PRO A 467 0.76 -30.46 11.39
CA PRO A 467 1.17 -31.32 10.29
C PRO A 467 2.41 -30.75 9.57
N ALA A 468 2.92 -31.49 8.57
CA ALA A 468 3.74 -30.86 7.54
C ALA A 468 2.87 -29.87 6.73
N GLY A 469 3.50 -28.84 6.15
CA GLY A 469 2.81 -27.74 5.48
C GLY A 469 2.82 -26.46 6.32
N ALA A 470 1.88 -25.55 6.02
CA ALA A 470 1.67 -24.33 6.78
C ALA A 470 0.52 -24.50 7.81
N SER A 471 0.62 -23.86 8.97
CA SER A 471 -0.45 -23.83 9.98
C SER A 471 -0.35 -22.61 10.88
N SER A 472 -1.48 -21.97 11.21
CA SER A 472 -1.55 -20.82 12.11
C SER A 472 -2.07 -21.20 13.50
N PHE A 473 -1.44 -20.66 14.55
CA PHE A 473 -1.82 -20.85 15.95
C PHE A 473 -1.72 -19.53 16.71
N LYS A 474 -2.39 -19.45 17.87
CA LYS A 474 -2.27 -18.31 18.78
C LYS A 474 -2.33 -18.71 20.25
N VAL A 475 -1.73 -17.90 21.11
CA VAL A 475 -1.85 -17.96 22.56
C VAL A 475 -2.27 -16.60 23.11
N ASP A 476 -3.01 -16.60 24.21
CA ASP A 476 -3.43 -15.40 24.92
C ASP A 476 -2.19 -14.54 25.28
N MET A 477 -2.21 -13.24 24.99
CA MET A 477 -1.08 -12.35 25.26
C MET A 477 -0.84 -12.20 26.77
N GLY A 478 0.39 -12.46 27.20
CA GLY A 478 0.85 -12.29 28.57
C GLY A 478 2.16 -11.50 28.62
N VAL A 479 2.25 -10.58 29.60
CA VAL A 479 3.35 -9.63 29.78
C VAL A 479 4.69 -10.33 29.99
N GLY A 480 5.76 -9.82 29.36
CA GLY A 480 7.12 -10.34 29.44
C GLY A 480 7.52 -11.18 28.22
N LYS A 481 8.35 -12.21 28.44
CA LYS A 481 9.01 -12.95 27.34
C LYS A 481 8.05 -13.78 26.50
N GLN A 482 8.26 -13.73 25.19
CA GLN A 482 7.57 -14.55 24.20
C GLN A 482 8.52 -15.64 23.73
N LYS A 483 8.12 -16.91 23.80
CA LYS A 483 8.96 -18.07 23.45
C LYS A 483 8.22 -19.03 22.55
N PHE A 484 8.96 -19.63 21.63
CA PHE A 484 8.43 -20.53 20.63
C PHE A 484 9.37 -21.72 20.46
N SER A 485 8.82 -22.91 20.25
CA SER A 485 9.58 -24.07 19.78
C SER A 485 8.74 -25.00 18.92
N ALA A 486 9.40 -25.75 18.04
CA ALA A 486 8.84 -26.92 17.37
C ALA A 486 9.57 -28.15 17.93
N VAL A 487 8.80 -29.12 18.42
CA VAL A 487 9.30 -30.34 19.05
C VAL A 487 8.90 -31.56 18.22
N ARG A 488 9.88 -32.37 17.83
CA ARG A 488 9.69 -33.60 17.06
C ARG A 488 10.42 -34.74 17.78
N ASP A 489 9.74 -35.87 17.98
CA ASP A 489 10.25 -37.03 18.73
C ASP A 489 10.84 -36.68 20.12
N GLY A 490 10.23 -35.70 20.81
CA GLY A 490 10.67 -35.22 22.13
C GLY A 490 11.93 -34.35 22.12
N LYS A 491 12.39 -33.88 20.96
CA LYS A 491 13.52 -32.95 20.81
C LYS A 491 13.06 -31.64 20.18
N GLU A 492 13.57 -30.51 20.67
CA GLU A 492 13.44 -29.24 19.95
C GLU A 492 14.21 -29.34 18.62
N VAL A 493 13.52 -29.13 17.50
CA VAL A 493 14.12 -29.00 16.16
C VAL A 493 14.32 -27.53 15.78
N LEU A 494 13.54 -26.64 16.39
CA LEU A 494 13.65 -25.20 16.31
C LEU A 494 13.16 -24.61 17.64
N SER A 495 13.86 -23.64 18.20
CA SER A 495 13.38 -22.88 19.36
C SER A 495 14.00 -21.49 19.44
N GLY A 496 13.36 -20.61 20.21
CA GLY A 496 13.86 -19.27 20.45
C GLY A 496 12.93 -18.41 21.30
N THR A 497 13.40 -17.20 21.59
CA THR A 497 12.67 -16.15 22.30
C THR A 497 12.54 -14.96 21.38
N SER A 498 11.41 -14.26 21.43
CA SER A 498 11.27 -12.97 20.75
C SER A 498 12.37 -12.01 21.20
N LEU A 499 12.82 -11.19 20.25
CA LEU A 499 13.82 -10.15 20.46
C LEU A 499 13.28 -8.98 21.30
N LYS A 500 11.96 -8.95 21.48
CA LYS A 500 11.20 -7.95 22.22
C LYS A 500 10.19 -8.66 23.12
N ASP A 501 9.76 -8.05 24.23
CA ASP A 501 8.83 -8.67 25.19
C ASP A 501 7.40 -8.15 24.97
N VAL A 502 6.34 -8.83 25.43
CA VAL A 502 5.00 -8.19 25.55
C VAL A 502 5.08 -7.15 26.66
N VAL A 503 5.46 -5.99 26.19
CA VAL A 503 5.56 -4.62 26.69
C VAL A 503 5.89 -3.77 25.45
N GLU A 504 6.71 -4.30 24.49
CA GLU A 504 6.76 -3.93 23.06
C GLU A 504 7.31 -5.04 22.06
N GLY A 505 6.81 -5.25 20.80
CA GLY A 505 7.52 -5.83 19.60
C GLY A 505 7.01 -7.13 18.86
N PHE A 506 7.83 -7.80 18.01
CA PHE A 506 7.57 -9.06 17.20
C PHE A 506 8.88 -9.71 16.59
N GLY A 507 8.82 -10.79 15.76
CA GLY A 507 10.00 -11.34 14.99
C GLY A 507 9.87 -12.71 14.26
N THR A 508 10.98 -13.40 13.92
CA THR A 508 11.00 -14.76 13.30
C THR A 508 11.95 -15.75 13.98
N LEU A 509 11.76 -17.07 13.70
CA LEU A 509 12.69 -18.15 14.05
C LEU A 509 12.94 -19.11 12.86
N PRO A 510 14.21 -19.47 12.55
CA PRO A 510 15.44 -18.90 13.13
C PRO A 510 15.51 -17.38 12.89
N ALA A 511 16.14 -16.66 13.82
CA ALA A 511 16.16 -15.19 13.75
C ALA A 511 16.90 -14.72 12.49
N GLY A 512 16.24 -13.90 11.68
CA GLY A 512 16.85 -13.20 10.57
C GLY A 512 17.74 -12.03 11.02
N ASP A 513 18.40 -11.40 10.05
CA ASP A 513 19.01 -10.09 10.27
C ASP A 513 17.93 -9.05 10.58
N ILE A 514 18.27 -8.07 11.41
CA ILE A 514 17.33 -7.08 11.94
C ILE A 514 17.64 -5.73 11.31
N SER A 515 16.70 -5.17 10.56
CA SER A 515 16.80 -3.81 10.03
C SER A 515 16.50 -2.73 11.08
N SER A 516 16.93 -1.49 10.80
CA SER A 516 16.67 -0.34 11.67
C SER A 516 16.58 0.96 10.88
N LEU A 517 15.71 1.86 11.36
CA LEU A 517 15.56 3.21 10.78
C LEU A 517 16.89 3.97 10.83
N GLN A 518 17.24 4.60 9.71
CA GLN A 518 18.44 5.44 9.63
C GLN A 518 18.21 6.78 10.36
N PRO A 519 19.27 7.52 10.77
CA PRO A 519 19.12 8.70 11.63
C PRO A 519 18.19 9.80 11.10
N GLU A 520 18.09 9.97 9.78
CA GLU A 520 17.15 10.91 9.14
C GLU A 520 15.69 10.46 9.25
N ALA A 521 15.46 9.15 9.20
CA ALA A 521 14.18 8.49 9.42
C ALA A 521 13.73 8.51 10.90
N LEU A 522 14.48 9.18 11.79
CA LEU A 522 14.13 9.45 13.20
C LEU A 522 13.98 10.96 13.50
N SER A 523 14.08 11.82 12.49
CA SER A 523 14.18 13.29 12.65
C SER A 523 12.88 13.99 13.11
N SER A 524 11.75 13.28 13.09
CA SER A 524 10.43 13.73 13.56
C SER A 524 9.91 12.95 14.79
N PHE A 525 10.63 11.95 15.28
CA PHE A 525 10.22 11.05 16.38
C PHE A 525 9.58 11.76 17.59
N SER A 526 10.14 12.89 18.04
CA SER A 526 9.63 13.64 19.20
C SER A 526 8.58 14.71 18.88
N LYS A 527 8.30 15.00 17.60
CA LYS A 527 7.33 16.02 17.18
C LYS A 527 5.91 15.55 17.48
N GLY A 528 5.12 16.37 18.16
CA GLY A 528 3.75 16.00 18.53
C GLY A 528 3.64 14.92 19.61
N LEU A 529 4.70 14.67 20.41
CA LEU A 529 4.57 13.90 21.66
C LEU A 529 4.35 14.85 22.85
N LYS A 530 3.50 14.47 23.82
CA LYS A 530 3.26 15.28 25.03
C LYS A 530 4.46 15.32 25.97
N ARG A 531 5.45 14.43 25.80
CA ARG A 531 6.69 14.40 26.58
C ARG A 531 7.92 14.43 25.67
N GLY A 532 8.66 15.54 25.71
CA GLY A 532 9.96 15.69 25.06
C GLY A 532 11.11 14.85 25.66
N THR A 533 10.80 13.89 26.54
CA THR A 533 11.76 12.94 27.12
C THR A 533 11.76 11.59 26.40
N CYS A 534 10.84 11.35 25.47
CA CYS A 534 10.87 10.17 24.61
C CYS A 534 12.12 10.22 23.72
N GLN A 535 12.91 9.15 23.75
CA GLN A 535 14.07 8.94 22.90
C GLN A 535 13.80 7.71 22.02
N ALA A 536 14.52 7.58 20.91
CA ALA A 536 14.54 6.39 20.07
C ALA A 536 15.87 5.61 20.25
N PRO A 537 16.16 5.03 21.44
CA PRO A 537 17.22 4.05 21.55
C PRO A 537 16.74 2.74 20.88
N PRO A 538 17.60 2.00 20.16
CA PRO A 538 17.24 0.69 19.65
C PRO A 538 16.84 -0.25 20.80
N SER A 539 15.57 -0.63 20.83
CA SER A 539 15.01 -1.61 21.76
C SER A 539 15.21 -3.06 21.27
N VAL A 540 15.57 -3.24 20.00
CA VAL A 540 15.98 -4.51 19.41
C VAL A 540 17.48 -4.49 19.11
N VAL A 541 18.20 -5.53 19.50
CA VAL A 541 19.65 -5.66 19.29
C VAL A 541 19.92 -6.93 18.48
N SER A 542 20.78 -6.86 17.46
CA SER A 542 21.15 -8.05 16.68
C SER A 542 21.78 -9.10 17.58
N SER A 543 21.10 -10.24 17.73
CA SER A 543 21.65 -11.40 18.40
C SER A 543 22.67 -12.05 17.46
N THR A 544 23.95 -11.72 17.62
CA THR A 544 25.03 -12.54 17.06
C THR A 544 24.76 -14.00 17.45
N PRO A 545 24.70 -14.96 16.50
CA PRO A 545 24.41 -16.35 16.83
C PRO A 545 25.38 -16.83 17.91
N ALA A 546 24.84 -17.28 19.05
CA ALA A 546 25.65 -17.91 20.06
C ALA A 546 26.26 -19.17 19.44
N ALA A 547 27.57 -19.16 19.22
CA ALA A 547 28.28 -20.30 18.64
C ALA A 547 28.01 -21.54 19.51
N THR A 548 27.24 -22.47 18.97
CA THR A 548 26.95 -23.74 19.64
C THR A 548 28.27 -24.53 19.76
N PRO A 549 28.62 -25.03 20.96
CA PRO A 549 29.89 -25.75 21.18
C PRO A 549 29.93 -27.13 20.51
#